data_AF-A0AAN8JT45-F1
#
_entry.id   AF-A0AAN8JT45-F1
#
_cell.length_a   1.000
_cell.length_b   1.000
_cell.length_c   1.000
_cell.angle_alpha   90.00
_cell.angle_beta   90.00
_cell.angle_gamma   90.00
#
_symmetry.space_group_name_H-M   'P 1'
#
loop_
_entity.id
_entity.type
_entity.pdbx_description
1 polymer ?
#
loop_
_entity_poly.entity_id
_entity_poly.type
_entity_poly.pdbx_seq_one_letter_code
_entity_poly.pdbx_strand_id
1 'polypeptide(L)'
;MDKQTENGMEDTPLFDPKILDLIDFSKCNGEYKPKISNKNPGDNLHLRPLSLGDFDRGFLKLLSELTKVGDVSQKQFADRFHQMKACPGGYFITVLENTETQEVVATATLAVETKFIHSTGARGRIEDVVVSKQYRGKQLGKLLLDCLTLLAPKVGCYKLSLECKDPLVDFYSTFGFSKEVNQNYMVQRFWD
;
A
#
# COMPACT_ATOMS: atom_id res chain seq x y z
N MET A 1 8.24 -2.67 -45.64
CA MET A 1 8.05 -3.95 -44.94
C MET A 1 8.32 -3.67 -43.48
N ASP A 2 7.25 -3.26 -42.82
CA ASP A 2 7.27 -2.74 -41.46
C ASP A 2 7.58 -3.86 -40.47
N LYS A 3 8.54 -3.59 -39.58
CA LYS A 3 8.77 -4.38 -38.39
C LYS A 3 7.54 -4.25 -37.49
N GLN A 4 6.89 -5.38 -37.26
CA GLN A 4 5.81 -5.52 -36.29
C GLN A 4 6.30 -5.02 -34.93
N THR A 5 5.58 -4.03 -34.41
CA THR A 5 5.69 -3.50 -33.06
C THR A 5 5.46 -4.63 -32.07
N GLU A 6 6.39 -4.79 -31.12
CA GLU A 6 6.23 -5.68 -29.96
C GLU A 6 4.94 -5.32 -29.22
N ASN A 7 4.12 -6.33 -28.91
CA ASN A 7 2.91 -6.20 -28.12
C ASN A 7 3.25 -5.62 -26.73
N GLY A 8 3.13 -4.31 -26.57
CA GLY A 8 3.18 -3.63 -25.28
C GLY A 8 1.99 -4.06 -24.44
N MET A 9 2.20 -5.02 -23.54
CA MET A 9 1.18 -5.40 -22.56
C MET A 9 0.96 -4.19 -21.65
N GLU A 10 -0.23 -3.61 -21.71
CA GLU A 10 -0.59 -2.42 -20.95
C GLU A 10 -0.40 -2.70 -19.44
N ASP A 11 0.44 -1.89 -18.79
CA ASP A 11 0.82 -2.07 -17.39
C ASP A 11 -0.40 -1.86 -16.48
N THR A 12 -1.12 -2.95 -16.24
CA THR A 12 -2.46 -2.92 -15.65
C THR A 12 -2.35 -2.65 -14.15
N PRO A 13 -2.99 -1.60 -13.61
CA PRO A 13 -2.97 -1.32 -12.18
C PRO A 13 -3.86 -2.30 -11.40
N LEU A 14 -3.54 -2.57 -10.14
CA LEU A 14 -4.27 -3.52 -9.29
C LEU A 14 -5.72 -3.07 -9.08
N PHE A 15 -5.93 -1.78 -8.80
CA PHE A 15 -7.22 -1.11 -8.68
C PHE A 15 -7.25 0.17 -9.53
N ASP A 16 -8.44 0.75 -9.76
CA ASP A 16 -8.57 1.99 -10.54
C ASP A 16 -7.80 3.15 -9.86
N PRO A 17 -6.77 3.74 -10.51
CA PRO A 17 -6.00 4.85 -9.93
C PRO A 17 -6.86 6.03 -9.47
N LYS A 18 -8.03 6.26 -10.09
CA LYS A 18 -8.95 7.35 -9.71
C LYS A 18 -9.49 7.20 -8.29
N ILE A 19 -9.44 6.01 -7.70
CA ILE A 19 -9.79 5.80 -6.30
C ILE A 19 -8.88 6.63 -5.37
N LEU A 20 -7.63 6.87 -5.76
CA LEU A 20 -6.70 7.73 -5.00
C LEU A 20 -7.10 9.21 -5.04
N ASP A 21 -7.92 9.64 -6.01
CA ASP A 21 -8.45 11.00 -6.06
C ASP A 21 -9.55 11.26 -5.01
N LEU A 22 -10.12 10.20 -4.41
CA LEU A 22 -11.08 10.32 -3.31
C LEU A 22 -10.41 10.78 -2.00
N ILE A 23 -9.08 10.75 -1.95
CA ILE A 23 -8.29 11.17 -0.79
C ILE A 23 -8.32 12.70 -0.69
N ASP A 24 -9.00 13.17 0.34
CA ASP A 24 -8.97 14.57 0.74
C ASP A 24 -7.77 14.80 1.68
N PHE A 25 -6.60 15.05 1.08
CA PHE A 25 -5.34 15.18 1.82
C PHE A 25 -5.32 16.38 2.78
N SER A 26 -6.25 17.34 2.65
CA SER A 26 -6.38 18.46 3.60
C SER A 26 -6.77 18.01 5.01
N LYS A 27 -7.27 16.77 5.15
CA LYS A 27 -7.64 16.15 6.42
C LYS A 27 -6.51 15.36 7.08
N CYS A 28 -5.29 15.37 6.54
CA CYS A 28 -4.16 14.72 7.20
C CYS A 28 -3.83 15.42 8.52
N ASN A 29 -3.51 14.65 9.55
CA ASN A 29 -3.21 15.20 10.88
C ASN A 29 -1.77 15.76 11.00
N GLY A 30 -0.92 15.52 10.01
CA GLY A 30 0.51 15.77 10.12
C GLY A 30 1.06 16.82 9.16
N GLU A 31 2.05 17.59 9.63
CA GLU A 31 2.83 18.48 8.76
C GLU A 31 3.86 17.72 7.92
N TYR A 32 4.06 18.16 6.69
CA TYR A 32 5.05 17.64 5.75
C TYR A 32 6.06 18.72 5.38
N LYS A 33 7.35 18.37 5.43
CA LYS A 33 8.48 19.23 5.11
C LYS A 33 9.47 18.44 4.24
N PRO A 34 9.51 18.66 2.91
CA PRO A 34 8.72 19.63 2.15
C PRO A 34 7.22 19.30 2.10
N LYS A 35 6.37 20.25 1.68
CA LYS A 35 4.93 20.01 1.50
C LYS A 35 4.72 18.98 0.39
N ILE A 36 4.25 17.78 0.77
CA ILE A 36 3.91 16.69 -0.15
C ILE A 36 2.45 16.26 0.06
N SER A 37 1.89 15.53 -0.91
CA SER A 37 0.54 14.98 -0.90
C SER A 37 0.43 13.74 -1.79
N ASN A 38 -0.72 13.07 -1.83
CA ASN A 38 -0.97 11.99 -2.78
C ASN A 38 -0.78 12.40 -4.25
N LYS A 39 -1.09 13.66 -4.60
CA LYS A 39 -0.95 14.18 -5.98
C LYS A 39 0.43 14.76 -6.29
N ASN A 40 1.18 15.11 -5.25
CA ASN A 40 2.54 15.63 -5.37
C ASN A 40 3.40 15.01 -4.25
N PRO A 41 3.82 13.74 -4.38
CA PRO A 41 4.48 13.00 -3.31
C PRO A 41 5.95 13.42 -3.08
N GLY A 42 6.50 14.29 -3.93
CA GLY A 42 7.88 14.74 -3.92
C GLY A 42 8.50 14.65 -5.31
N ASP A 43 9.69 15.23 -5.46
CA ASP A 43 10.40 15.26 -6.74
C ASP A 43 10.67 13.84 -7.26
N ASN A 44 10.35 13.61 -8.53
CA ASN A 44 10.52 12.34 -9.23
C ASN A 44 9.80 11.15 -8.56
N LEU A 45 8.78 11.41 -7.75
CA LEU A 45 7.98 10.37 -7.11
C LEU A 45 6.58 10.34 -7.70
N HIS A 46 6.06 9.13 -7.86
CA HIS A 46 4.70 8.90 -8.31
C HIS A 46 3.99 7.90 -7.40
N LEU A 47 2.90 8.34 -6.76
CA LEU A 47 2.05 7.49 -5.93
C LEU A 47 0.96 6.88 -6.80
N ARG A 48 0.90 5.55 -6.88
CA ARG A 48 -0.05 4.83 -7.73
C ARG A 48 -0.39 3.44 -7.19
N PRO A 49 -1.41 2.76 -7.73
CA PRO A 49 -1.61 1.35 -7.46
C PRO A 49 -0.39 0.52 -7.90
N LEU A 50 -0.17 -0.60 -7.21
CA LEU A 50 0.71 -1.67 -7.70
C LEU A 50 0.28 -2.07 -9.12
N SER A 51 1.22 -2.31 -10.01
CA SER A 51 0.96 -2.80 -11.36
C SER A 51 1.65 -4.15 -11.62
N LEU A 52 1.25 -4.83 -12.70
CA LEU A 52 1.84 -6.12 -13.05
C LEU A 52 3.34 -6.00 -13.39
N GLY A 53 3.75 -4.88 -14.01
CA GLY A 53 5.13 -4.58 -14.34
C GLY A 53 6.02 -4.29 -13.13
N ASP A 54 5.46 -4.09 -11.94
CA ASP A 54 6.26 -3.79 -10.74
C ASP A 54 7.09 -4.99 -10.23
N PHE A 55 6.86 -6.18 -10.79
CA PHE A 55 7.79 -7.31 -10.66
C PHE A 55 9.20 -6.91 -11.10
N ASP A 56 9.31 -6.29 -12.28
CA ASP A 56 10.58 -5.86 -12.87
C ASP A 56 11.07 -4.51 -12.30
N ARG A 57 10.18 -3.74 -11.65
CA ARG A 57 10.53 -2.50 -10.94
C ARG A 57 10.96 -2.70 -9.48
N GLY A 58 11.32 -3.93 -9.10
CA GLY A 58 11.93 -4.24 -7.81
C GLY A 58 10.97 -4.31 -6.62
N PHE A 59 9.66 -4.48 -6.83
CA PHE A 59 8.68 -4.55 -5.74
C PHE A 59 8.98 -5.65 -4.71
N LEU A 60 9.35 -6.85 -5.16
CA LEU A 60 9.70 -7.96 -4.27
C LEU A 60 11.00 -7.70 -3.50
N LYS A 61 11.97 -7.02 -4.14
CA LYS A 61 13.21 -6.56 -3.48
C LYS A 61 12.88 -5.55 -2.38
N LEU A 62 11.97 -4.62 -2.60
CA LEU A 62 11.50 -3.70 -1.56
C LEU A 62 10.86 -4.45 -0.39
N LEU A 63 9.94 -5.39 -0.64
CA LEU A 63 9.29 -6.19 0.41
C LEU A 63 10.31 -7.01 1.23
N SER A 64 11.42 -7.43 0.62
CA SER A 64 12.49 -8.15 1.32
C SER A 64 13.18 -7.30 2.41
N GLU A 65 13.05 -5.97 2.38
CA GLU A 65 13.52 -5.10 3.45
C GLU A 65 12.63 -5.12 4.70
N LEU A 66 11.40 -5.62 4.58
CA LEU A 66 10.43 -5.76 5.67
C LEU A 66 10.46 -7.17 6.28
N THR A 67 10.39 -8.19 5.43
CA THR A 67 10.25 -9.59 5.84
C THR A 67 10.79 -10.55 4.77
N LYS A 68 10.77 -11.84 5.04
CA LYS A 68 11.14 -12.88 4.09
C LYS A 68 10.09 -12.97 2.98
N VAL A 69 10.51 -12.77 1.73
CA VAL A 69 9.67 -12.93 0.53
C VAL A 69 9.81 -14.34 -0.08
N GLY A 70 11.02 -14.91 -0.05
CA GLY A 70 11.34 -16.18 -0.71
C GLY A 70 11.53 -16.04 -2.23
N ASP A 71 11.64 -17.19 -2.91
CA ASP A 71 11.87 -17.25 -4.36
C ASP A 71 10.53 -17.22 -5.11
N VAL A 72 10.06 -16.01 -5.43
CA VAL A 72 8.81 -15.79 -6.16
C VAL A 72 9.12 -15.57 -7.65
N SER A 73 8.68 -16.48 -8.50
CA SER A 73 8.76 -16.33 -9.96
C SER A 73 7.78 -15.27 -10.48
N GLN A 74 8.07 -14.72 -11.67
CA GLN A 74 7.19 -13.77 -12.35
C GLN A 74 5.77 -14.34 -12.54
N LYS A 75 5.66 -15.64 -12.84
CA LYS A 75 4.36 -16.32 -12.95
C LYS A 75 3.61 -16.32 -11.62
N GLN A 76 4.26 -16.65 -10.51
CA GLN A 76 3.62 -16.65 -9.19
C GLN A 76 3.19 -15.24 -8.77
N PHE A 77 4.01 -14.22 -9.08
CA PHE A 77 3.64 -12.83 -8.87
C PHE A 77 2.39 -12.46 -9.68
N ALA A 78 2.37 -12.76 -10.98
CA ALA A 78 1.25 -12.48 -11.87
C ALA A 78 -0.04 -13.21 -11.43
N ASP A 79 0.06 -14.49 -11.08
CA ASP A 79 -1.08 -15.28 -10.60
C ASP A 79 -1.65 -14.66 -9.31
N ARG A 80 -0.79 -14.27 -8.35
CA ARG A 80 -1.23 -13.62 -7.11
C ARG A 80 -1.84 -12.24 -7.36
N PHE A 81 -1.23 -11.44 -8.25
CA PHE A 81 -1.74 -10.14 -8.66
C PHE A 81 -3.15 -10.26 -9.24
N HIS A 82 -3.37 -11.20 -10.15
CA HIS A 82 -4.69 -11.44 -10.74
C HIS A 82 -5.72 -11.92 -9.72
N GLN A 83 -5.33 -12.77 -8.77
CA GLN A 83 -6.21 -13.18 -7.67
C GLN A 83 -6.67 -11.99 -6.81
N MET A 84 -5.74 -11.10 -6.45
CA MET A 84 -6.06 -9.88 -5.69
C MET A 84 -6.95 -8.93 -6.50
N LYS A 85 -6.63 -8.73 -7.79
CA LYS A 85 -7.41 -7.89 -8.72
C LYS A 85 -8.83 -8.42 -8.95
N ALA A 86 -9.01 -9.73 -8.96
CA ALA A 86 -10.31 -10.39 -9.12
C ALA A 86 -11.22 -10.28 -7.88
N CYS A 87 -10.74 -9.66 -6.80
CA CYS A 87 -11.52 -9.30 -5.61
C CYS A 87 -11.73 -7.77 -5.55
N PRO A 88 -12.69 -7.20 -6.30
CA PRO A 88 -12.92 -5.76 -6.33
C PRO A 88 -13.11 -5.18 -4.94
N GLY A 89 -12.34 -4.13 -4.62
CA GLY A 89 -12.39 -3.46 -3.34
C GLY A 89 -11.75 -4.23 -2.18
N GLY A 90 -11.13 -5.40 -2.41
CA GLY A 90 -10.48 -6.19 -1.36
C GLY A 90 -9.03 -5.78 -1.08
N TYR A 91 -8.31 -5.27 -2.08
CA TYR A 91 -6.88 -4.95 -1.96
C TYR A 91 -6.55 -3.60 -2.61
N PHE A 92 -5.96 -2.70 -1.83
CA PHE A 92 -5.43 -1.42 -2.27
C PHE A 92 -3.93 -1.34 -1.97
N ILE A 93 -3.14 -2.15 -2.70
CA ILE A 93 -1.68 -2.09 -2.61
C ILE A 93 -1.21 -0.84 -3.36
N THR A 94 -0.66 0.10 -2.60
CA THR A 94 -0.27 1.42 -3.10
C THR A 94 1.24 1.57 -3.00
N VAL A 95 1.86 1.98 -4.10
CA VAL A 95 3.30 2.12 -4.23
C VAL A 95 3.70 3.58 -4.48
N LEU A 96 4.92 3.91 -4.08
CA LEU A 96 5.64 5.07 -4.58
C LEU A 96 6.74 4.57 -5.51
N GLU A 97 6.71 5.02 -6.75
CA GLU A 97 7.75 4.78 -7.75
C GLU A 97 8.66 6.01 -7.85
N ASN A 98 9.97 5.80 -7.97
CA ASN A 98 10.86 6.83 -8.50
C ASN A 98 10.81 6.79 -10.03
N THR A 99 10.35 7.87 -10.66
CA THR A 99 10.13 7.95 -12.11
C THR A 99 11.41 8.07 -12.93
N GLU A 100 12.54 8.48 -12.33
CA GLU A 100 13.85 8.50 -12.99
C GLU A 100 14.47 7.11 -13.04
N THR A 101 14.39 6.35 -11.94
CA THR A 101 14.98 5.00 -11.86
C THR A 101 14.01 3.89 -12.26
N GLN A 102 12.72 4.21 -12.38
CA GLN A 102 11.63 3.24 -12.59
C GLN A 102 11.61 2.11 -11.53
N GLU A 103 11.97 2.45 -10.29
CA GLU A 103 11.95 1.52 -9.17
C GLU A 103 10.83 1.84 -8.19
N VAL A 104 10.21 0.80 -7.64
CA VAL A 104 9.29 0.95 -6.51
C VAL A 104 10.10 1.15 -5.22
N VAL A 105 9.92 2.29 -4.57
CA VAL A 105 10.75 2.74 -3.44
C VAL A 105 10.02 2.73 -2.10
N ALA A 106 8.69 2.67 -2.10
CA ALA A 106 7.89 2.44 -0.91
C ALA A 106 6.56 1.78 -1.27
N THR A 107 5.98 1.03 -0.33
CA THR A 107 4.65 0.42 -0.48
C THR A 107 3.93 0.33 0.86
N ALA A 108 2.61 0.32 0.80
CA ALA A 108 1.72 -0.05 1.89
C ALA A 108 0.45 -0.66 1.33
N THR A 109 -0.19 -1.55 2.10
CA THR A 109 -1.41 -2.24 1.70
C THR A 109 -2.56 -1.83 2.60
N LEU A 110 -3.68 -1.43 2.01
CA LEU A 110 -4.98 -1.46 2.68
C LEU A 110 -5.73 -2.71 2.19
N ALA A 111 -5.83 -3.72 3.05
CA ALA A 111 -6.65 -4.91 2.82
C ALA A 111 -8.03 -4.69 3.44
N VAL A 112 -9.09 -4.94 2.68
CA VAL A 112 -10.48 -4.68 3.09
C VAL A 112 -11.24 -5.99 3.19
N GLU A 113 -11.79 -6.22 4.38
CA GLU A 113 -12.57 -7.40 4.71
C GLU A 113 -14.06 -7.03 4.82
N THR A 114 -14.90 -7.55 3.92
CA THR A 114 -16.35 -7.40 3.98
C THR A 114 -16.93 -8.20 5.14
N LYS A 115 -17.91 -7.65 5.85
CA LYS A 115 -18.55 -8.26 7.03
C LYS A 115 -20.07 -8.19 6.92
N PHE A 116 -20.78 -9.08 7.62
CA PHE A 116 -22.23 -8.94 7.83
C PHE A 116 -22.57 -7.96 8.97
N ILE A 117 -21.72 -7.92 10.00
CA ILE A 117 -21.83 -6.97 11.12
C ILE A 117 -21.69 -5.52 10.64
N HIS A 118 -22.12 -4.57 11.49
CA HIS A 118 -22.16 -3.13 11.14
C HIS A 118 -22.92 -2.86 9.84
N SER A 119 -24.09 -3.49 9.69
CA SER A 119 -24.98 -3.32 8.54
C SER A 119 -24.27 -3.60 7.21
N THR A 120 -23.71 -4.81 7.08
CA THR A 120 -22.93 -5.22 5.90
C THR A 120 -21.69 -4.34 5.63
N GLY A 121 -21.05 -3.84 6.69
CA GLY A 121 -19.90 -2.94 6.58
C GLY A 121 -18.60 -3.66 6.18
N ALA A 122 -17.53 -2.89 5.99
CA ALA A 122 -16.18 -3.43 5.75
C ALA A 122 -15.19 -3.01 6.85
N ARG A 123 -14.19 -3.84 7.12
CA ARG A 123 -13.06 -3.51 8.01
C ARG A 123 -11.79 -3.44 7.18
N GLY A 124 -11.04 -2.35 7.30
CA GLY A 124 -9.73 -2.24 6.67
C GLY A 124 -8.60 -2.68 7.60
N ARG A 125 -7.51 -3.16 7.02
CA ARG A 125 -6.25 -3.49 7.69
C ARG A 125 -5.11 -2.83 6.94
N ILE A 126 -4.24 -2.14 7.67
CA ILE A 126 -2.99 -1.64 7.09
C ILE A 126 -1.93 -2.72 7.28
N GLU A 127 -1.36 -3.18 6.18
CA GLU A 127 -0.38 -4.26 6.12
C GLU A 127 0.82 -3.83 5.26
N ASP A 128 1.94 -4.56 5.40
CA ASP A 128 3.11 -4.50 4.51
C ASP A 128 3.66 -3.08 4.25
N VAL A 129 3.71 -2.23 5.28
CA VAL A 129 4.26 -0.87 5.19
C VAL A 129 5.79 -0.94 5.17
N VAL A 130 6.40 -0.55 4.05
CA VAL A 130 7.86 -0.52 3.91
C VAL A 130 8.32 0.64 3.02
N VAL A 131 9.44 1.24 3.40
CA VAL A 131 10.16 2.26 2.64
C VAL A 131 11.59 1.77 2.46
N SER A 132 12.08 1.78 1.22
CA SER A 132 13.46 1.40 0.91
C SER A 132 14.42 2.21 1.76
N LYS A 133 15.47 1.58 2.27
CA LYS A 133 16.53 2.20 3.09
C LYS A 133 17.02 3.53 2.53
N GLN A 134 17.16 3.64 1.21
CA GLN A 134 17.66 4.85 0.53
C GLN A 134 16.68 6.03 0.57
N TYR A 135 15.39 5.76 0.83
CA TYR A 135 14.31 6.75 0.87
C TYR A 135 13.75 6.98 2.28
N ARG A 136 14.33 6.34 3.31
CA ARG A 136 13.95 6.59 4.70
C ARG A 136 14.29 8.03 5.11
N GLY A 137 13.53 8.58 6.04
CA GLY A 137 13.65 9.98 6.46
C GLY A 137 12.97 10.99 5.53
N LYS A 138 12.52 10.59 4.33
CA LYS A 138 11.79 11.45 3.37
C LYS A 138 10.27 11.50 3.59
N GLN A 139 9.79 11.08 4.76
CA GLN A 139 8.37 11.04 5.13
C GLN A 139 7.45 10.16 4.25
N LEU A 140 7.98 9.30 3.38
CA LEU A 140 7.18 8.48 2.45
C LEU A 140 6.26 7.46 3.15
N GLY A 141 6.73 6.85 4.24
CA GLY A 141 5.89 5.93 5.02
C GLY A 141 4.71 6.65 5.70
N LYS A 142 4.94 7.90 6.12
CA LYS A 142 3.89 8.77 6.65
C LYS A 142 2.87 9.12 5.57
N LEU A 143 3.35 9.49 4.38
CA LEU A 143 2.49 9.78 3.22
C LEU A 143 1.58 8.60 2.88
N LEU A 144 2.13 7.38 2.77
CA LEU A 144 1.36 6.17 2.50
C LEU A 144 0.30 5.91 3.58
N LEU A 145 0.67 6.03 4.86
CA LEU A 145 -0.27 5.82 5.97
C LEU A 145 -1.41 6.84 5.98
N ASP A 146 -1.13 8.12 5.79
CA ASP A 146 -2.17 9.16 5.70
C ASP A 146 -3.08 8.88 4.50
N CYS A 147 -2.51 8.53 3.33
CA CYS A 147 -3.30 8.18 2.14
C CYS A 147 -4.27 7.03 2.42
N LEU A 148 -3.77 5.91 2.94
CA LEU A 148 -4.60 4.72 3.18
C LEU A 148 -5.61 4.93 4.32
N THR A 149 -5.25 5.69 5.35
CA THR A 149 -6.14 6.03 6.47
C THR A 149 -7.30 6.90 6.02
N LEU A 150 -7.02 7.90 5.16
CA LEU A 150 -8.04 8.77 4.58
C LEU A 150 -8.87 8.06 3.50
N LEU A 151 -8.31 7.08 2.80
CA LEU A 151 -9.00 6.29 1.79
C LEU A 151 -9.98 5.29 2.39
N ALA A 152 -9.63 4.63 3.50
CA ALA A 152 -10.43 3.58 4.12
C ALA A 152 -11.94 3.90 4.30
N PRO A 153 -12.34 5.06 4.87
CA PRO A 153 -13.77 5.38 4.98
C PRO A 153 -14.43 5.63 3.61
N LYS A 154 -13.68 6.06 2.59
CA LYS A 154 -14.19 6.26 1.22
C LYS A 154 -14.51 4.94 0.52
N VAL A 155 -13.83 3.87 0.91
CA VAL A 155 -14.06 2.51 0.41
C VAL A 155 -14.91 1.66 1.36
N GLY A 156 -15.67 2.29 2.25
CA GLY A 156 -16.69 1.64 3.07
C GLY A 156 -16.20 1.02 4.38
N CYS A 157 -14.95 1.30 4.80
CA CYS A 157 -14.44 0.78 6.06
C CYS A 157 -15.06 1.51 7.26
N TYR A 158 -15.69 0.78 8.18
CA TYR A 158 -16.19 1.33 9.46
C TYR A 158 -15.08 1.45 10.52
N LYS A 159 -13.99 0.70 10.37
CA LYS A 159 -12.77 0.83 11.19
C LYS A 159 -11.53 0.33 10.47
N LEU A 160 -10.37 0.80 10.93
CA LEU A 160 -9.04 0.32 10.56
C LEU A 160 -8.36 -0.41 11.72
N SER A 161 -7.41 -1.26 11.40
CA SER A 161 -6.45 -1.81 12.37
C SER A 161 -5.10 -2.06 11.72
N LEU A 162 -4.07 -2.12 12.53
CA LEU A 162 -2.74 -2.58 12.16
C LEU A 162 -2.09 -3.23 13.38
N GLU A 163 -1.02 -3.98 13.12
CA GLU A 163 -0.20 -4.59 14.15
C GLU A 163 1.20 -3.96 14.08
N CYS A 164 1.75 -3.57 15.24
CA CYS A 164 3.08 -2.98 15.30
C CYS A 164 3.83 -3.38 16.56
N LYS A 165 5.15 -3.25 16.51
CA LYS A 165 6.01 -3.40 17.69
C LYS A 165 5.80 -2.22 18.62
N ASP A 166 5.95 -2.42 19.93
CA ASP A 166 5.76 -1.36 20.94
C ASP A 166 6.45 -0.03 20.63
N PRO A 167 7.71 0.00 20.13
CA PRO A 167 8.38 1.27 19.80
C PRO A 167 7.72 2.08 18.67
N LEU A 168 6.80 1.49 17.90
CA LEU A 168 6.11 2.14 16.79
C LEU A 168 4.70 2.63 17.16
N VAL A 169 4.22 2.36 18.38
CA VAL A 169 2.87 2.76 18.81
C VAL A 169 2.66 4.27 18.68
N ASP A 170 3.61 5.07 19.15
CA ASP A 170 3.51 6.53 19.09
C ASP A 170 3.49 7.03 17.66
N PHE A 171 4.27 6.40 16.77
CA PHE A 171 4.28 6.71 15.35
C PHE A 171 2.90 6.48 14.73
N TYR A 172 2.29 5.30 14.93
CA TYR A 172 0.96 5.00 14.39
C TYR A 172 -0.15 5.85 15.03
N SER A 173 0.03 6.25 16.29
CA SER A 173 -0.94 7.12 16.99
C SER A 173 -1.09 8.48 16.32
N THR A 174 -0.07 8.97 15.60
CA THR A 174 -0.15 10.23 14.84
C THR A 174 -1.17 10.19 13.69
N PHE A 175 -1.58 9.00 13.24
CA PHE A 175 -2.59 8.79 12.20
C PHE A 175 -3.99 8.46 12.77
N GLY A 176 -4.18 8.61 14.09
CA GLY A 176 -5.45 8.34 14.76
C GLY A 176 -5.67 6.89 15.18
N PHE A 177 -4.63 6.04 15.12
CA PHE A 177 -4.68 4.71 15.73
C PHE A 177 -4.51 4.81 17.24
N SER A 178 -5.07 3.84 17.97
CA SER A 178 -4.88 3.70 19.41
C SER A 178 -4.82 2.22 19.77
N LYS A 179 -4.18 1.88 20.90
CA LYS A 179 -4.27 0.53 21.46
C LYS A 179 -5.73 0.23 21.81
N GLU A 180 -6.23 -0.91 21.35
CA GLU A 180 -7.58 -1.36 21.67
C GLU A 180 -7.58 -2.01 23.07
N VAL A 181 -8.28 -1.40 24.02
CA VAL A 181 -8.32 -1.86 25.41
C VAL A 181 -9.07 -3.20 25.50
N ASN A 182 -8.56 -4.13 26.32
CA ASN A 182 -9.12 -5.48 26.50
C ASN A 182 -9.12 -6.36 25.24
N GLN A 183 -8.31 -6.03 24.24
CA GLN A 183 -8.09 -6.86 23.06
C GLN A 183 -6.63 -7.27 22.97
N ASN A 184 -6.39 -8.57 22.84
CA ASN A 184 -5.06 -9.12 22.64
C ASN A 184 -4.88 -9.52 21.19
N TYR A 185 -3.68 -9.33 20.65
CA TYR A 185 -3.27 -9.95 19.40
C TYR A 185 -2.70 -11.33 19.69
N MET A 186 -3.21 -12.36 19.01
CA MET A 186 -2.81 -13.75 19.20
C MET A 186 -2.34 -14.33 17.87
N VAL A 187 -1.24 -15.10 17.90
CA VAL A 187 -0.62 -15.68 16.70
C VAL A 187 -0.38 -17.16 16.89
N GLN A 188 -0.79 -17.94 15.90
CA GLN A 188 -0.33 -19.31 15.70
C GLN A 188 0.33 -19.38 14.32
N ARG A 189 1.61 -19.77 14.27
CA ARG A 189 2.35 -19.93 13.01
C ARG A 189 2.37 -21.39 12.62
N PHE A 190 2.05 -21.67 11.36
CA PHE A 190 2.13 -23.01 10.77
C PHE A 190 3.39 -23.20 9.90
N TRP A 191 4.05 -22.09 9.54
CA TRP A 191 5.31 -22.03 8.79
C TRP A 191 6.01 -20.68 9.04
N ASP A 192 7.28 -20.58 8.65
CA ASP A 192 8.19 -19.43 8.87
C ASP A 192 8.20 -18.39 7.76
#